data_AF-A0A832AGU4-F1
#
_entry.id   AF-A0A832AGU4-F1
#
_cell.length_a   1.000
_cell.length_b   1.000
_cell.length_c   1.000
_cell.angle_alpha   90.00
_cell.angle_beta   90.00
_cell.angle_gamma   90.00
#
_symmetry.space_group_name_H-M   'P 1'
#
loop_
_entity.id
_entity.type
_entity.pdbx_description
1 polymer ?
#
loop_
_entity_poly.entity_id
_entity_poly.type
_entity_poly.pdbx_seq_one_letter_code
_entity_poly.pdbx_strand_id
1 'polypeptide(L)'
;MSATVEQLHEARQRTLEARERILPQRTTDEIIHAIATAASRWLPAESPWRARAVAAAPTPTGFSPQMVHEAVTLTFGALTHEALGELVDRELANRRVLDEFCLHGRVKTRATGPRAITHFLAGNVPCPGIVSICCGVLIRAANLVKLSSRDPVFPALFVESLR
;
A
#
# COMPACT_ATOMS: atom_id res chain seq x y z
N MET A 1 -6.51 13.14 18.79
CA MET A 1 -7.94 12.83 18.97
C MET A 1 -8.16 11.37 18.58
N SER A 2 -8.87 10.60 19.40
CA SER A 2 -9.24 9.22 19.08
C SER A 2 -10.45 9.22 18.13
N ALA A 3 -10.43 8.35 17.12
CA ALA A 3 -11.55 8.22 16.19
C ALA A 3 -12.79 7.65 16.91
N THR A 4 -13.98 8.16 16.58
CA THR A 4 -15.26 7.63 17.10
C THR A 4 -15.71 6.40 16.31
N VAL A 5 -16.66 5.63 16.86
CA VAL A 5 -17.22 4.45 16.20
C VAL A 5 -17.91 4.83 14.89
N GLU A 6 -18.59 5.98 14.86
CA GLU A 6 -19.23 6.55 13.67
C GLU A 6 -18.18 6.86 12.59
N GLN A 7 -17.09 7.51 12.95
CA GLN A 7 -15.99 7.81 12.01
C GLN A 7 -15.36 6.54 11.43
N LEU A 8 -15.27 5.47 12.22
CA LEU A 8 -14.78 4.17 11.75
C LEU A 8 -15.76 3.50 10.77
N HIS A 9 -17.06 3.55 11.05
CA HIS A 9 -18.09 3.06 10.14
C HIS A 9 -18.10 3.84 8.81
N GLU A 10 -18.00 5.16 8.86
CA GLU A 10 -17.90 6.02 7.69
C GLU A 10 -16.63 5.73 6.87
N ALA A 11 -15.47 5.61 7.53
CA ALA A 11 -14.22 5.28 6.86
C ALA A 11 -14.28 3.91 6.18
N ARG A 12 -14.84 2.90 6.85
CA ARG A 12 -15.07 1.57 6.28
C ARG A 12 -15.99 1.65 5.06
N GLN A 13 -17.12 2.34 5.17
CA GLN A 13 -18.09 2.44 4.08
C GLN A 13 -17.49 3.14 2.86
N ARG A 14 -16.84 4.30 3.05
CA ARG A 14 -16.16 5.02 1.96
C ARG A 14 -15.09 4.18 1.28
N THR A 15 -14.32 3.39 2.03
CA THR A 15 -13.25 2.55 1.47
C THR A 15 -13.82 1.37 0.68
N LEU A 16 -14.92 0.77 1.15
CA LEU A 16 -15.64 -0.28 0.43
C LEU A 16 -16.25 0.25 -0.88
N GLU A 17 -16.91 1.41 -0.84
CA GLU A 17 -17.47 2.05 -2.04
C GLU A 17 -16.39 2.44 -3.05
N ALA A 18 -15.27 2.97 -2.58
CA ALA A 18 -14.12 3.27 -3.43
C ALA A 18 -13.59 2.02 -4.12
N ARG A 19 -13.49 0.89 -3.40
CA ARG A 19 -13.12 -0.40 -3.98
C ARG A 19 -14.10 -0.78 -5.10
N GLU A 20 -15.40 -0.85 -4.82
CA GLU A 20 -16.39 -1.27 -5.83
C GLU A 20 -16.39 -0.38 -7.08
N ARG A 21 -16.08 0.92 -6.94
CA ARG A 21 -15.91 1.83 -8.09
C ARG A 21 -14.65 1.55 -8.90
N ILE A 22 -13.53 1.21 -8.25
CA ILE A 22 -12.22 1.05 -8.90
C ILE A 22 -12.08 -0.33 -9.55
N LEU A 23 -12.62 -1.40 -8.94
CA LEU A 23 -12.40 -2.77 -9.41
C LEU A 23 -12.79 -3.06 -10.87
N PRO A 24 -13.92 -2.54 -11.40
CA PRO A 24 -14.28 -2.77 -12.79
C PRO A 24 -13.39 -1.99 -13.77
N GLN A 25 -12.66 -0.99 -13.29
CA GLN A 25 -11.95 0.00 -14.10
C GLN A 25 -10.44 -0.23 -14.14
N ARG A 26 -9.91 -1.16 -13.34
CA ARG A 26 -8.47 -1.38 -13.18
C ARG A 26 -8.09 -2.85 -13.29
N THR A 27 -7.16 -3.12 -14.19
CA THR A 27 -6.45 -4.40 -14.28
C THR A 27 -5.44 -4.55 -13.15
N THR A 28 -4.96 -5.77 -12.92
CA THR A 28 -3.87 -6.00 -11.93
C THR A 28 -2.61 -5.21 -12.30
N ASP A 29 -2.31 -5.12 -13.59
CA ASP A 29 -1.14 -4.40 -14.10
C ASP A 29 -1.21 -2.90 -13.81
N GLU A 30 -2.38 -2.28 -14.02
CA GLU A 30 -2.58 -0.87 -13.69
C GLU A 30 -2.46 -0.59 -12.19
N ILE A 31 -2.90 -1.52 -11.34
CA ILE A 31 -2.72 -1.43 -9.89
C ILE A 31 -1.22 -1.48 -9.53
N ILE A 32 -0.48 -2.44 -10.10
CA ILE A 32 0.98 -2.54 -9.92
C ILE A 32 1.66 -1.25 -10.39
N HIS A 33 1.29 -0.74 -11.57
CA HIS A 33 1.83 0.48 -12.13
C HIS A 33 1.55 1.70 -11.24
N ALA A 34 0.35 1.82 -10.65
CA ALA A 34 0.01 2.90 -9.74
C ALA A 34 0.87 2.89 -8.47
N ILE A 35 1.07 1.72 -7.86
CA ILE A 35 1.94 1.57 -6.67
C ILE A 35 3.39 1.91 -7.03
N ALA A 36 3.91 1.36 -8.12
CA ALA A 36 5.28 1.59 -8.56
C ALA A 36 5.55 3.06 -8.92
N THR A 37 4.57 3.72 -9.55
CA THR A 37 4.64 5.15 -9.88
C THR A 37 4.62 6.02 -8.62
N ALA A 38 3.78 5.68 -7.64
CA ALA A 38 3.80 6.36 -6.36
C ALA A 38 5.17 6.20 -5.71
N ALA A 39 5.69 4.97 -5.61
CA ALA A 39 6.99 4.69 -5.00
C ALA A 39 8.15 5.41 -5.70
N SER A 40 8.19 5.45 -7.03
CA SER A 40 9.27 6.12 -7.75
C SER A 40 9.34 7.62 -7.46
N ARG A 41 8.21 8.28 -7.18
CA ARG A 41 8.16 9.70 -6.79
C ARG A 41 8.84 9.99 -5.44
N TRP A 42 9.11 8.98 -4.61
CA TRP A 42 9.82 9.12 -3.33
C TRP A 42 11.35 9.05 -3.46
N LEU A 43 11.84 8.46 -4.54
CA LEU A 43 13.26 8.11 -4.68
C LEU A 43 14.17 9.31 -4.96
N PRO A 44 13.81 10.31 -5.81
CA PRO A 44 14.66 11.46 -6.07
C PRO A 44 15.06 12.20 -4.78
N ALA A 45 16.27 12.76 -4.76
CA ALA A 45 16.78 13.48 -3.60
C ALA A 45 15.92 14.73 -3.28
N GLU A 46 15.45 15.38 -4.33
CA GLU A 46 14.56 16.54 -4.35
C GLU A 46 13.07 16.18 -4.24
N SER A 47 12.73 14.91 -3.96
CA SER A 47 11.34 14.48 -3.83
C SER A 47 10.62 15.26 -2.72
N PRO A 48 9.45 15.87 -3.02
CA PRO A 48 8.66 16.54 -1.99
C PRO A 48 8.14 15.55 -0.93
N TRP A 49 7.91 14.28 -1.30
CA TRP A 49 7.51 13.24 -0.35
C TRP A 49 8.64 12.89 0.61
N ARG A 50 9.85 12.73 0.08
CA ARG A 50 11.07 12.51 0.89
C ARG A 50 11.32 13.67 1.84
N ALA A 51 11.24 14.91 1.33
CA ALA A 51 11.41 16.11 2.16
C ALA A 51 10.37 16.20 3.28
N ARG A 52 9.10 15.92 2.98
CA ARG A 52 8.02 15.88 4.00
C ARG A 52 8.25 14.80 5.04
N ALA A 53 8.70 13.61 4.65
CA ALA A 53 8.99 12.54 5.60
C ALA A 53 10.16 12.90 6.51
N VAL A 54 11.24 13.46 5.98
CA VAL A 54 12.42 13.88 6.76
C VAL A 54 12.06 15.01 7.74
N ALA A 55 11.19 15.93 7.35
CA ALA A 55 10.74 17.01 8.22
C ALA A 55 9.80 16.51 9.34
N ALA A 56 8.91 15.55 9.05
CA ALA A 56 7.82 15.19 9.95
C ALA A 56 8.05 13.91 10.76
N ALA A 57 8.75 12.90 10.21
CA ALA A 57 8.91 11.60 10.84
C ALA A 57 9.79 11.60 12.10
N PRO A 58 10.91 12.36 12.20
CA PRO A 58 11.80 12.28 13.35
C PRO A 58 11.13 12.54 14.70
N THR A 59 10.26 13.54 14.78
CA THR A 59 9.60 13.95 16.03
C THR A 59 8.76 12.84 16.68
N PRO A 60 7.79 12.20 16.00
CA PRO A 60 7.00 11.12 16.60
C PRO A 60 7.72 9.77 16.68
N THR A 61 8.66 9.49 15.76
CA THR A 61 9.28 8.15 15.65
C THR A 61 10.58 8.01 16.45
N GLY A 62 11.27 9.12 16.71
CA GLY A 62 12.65 9.12 17.23
C GLY A 62 13.71 8.72 16.20
N PHE A 63 13.35 8.50 14.93
CA PHE A 63 14.31 8.19 13.88
C PHE A 63 15.15 9.42 13.52
N SER A 64 16.45 9.21 13.25
CA SER A 64 17.29 10.28 12.72
C SER A 64 16.90 10.62 11.28
N PRO A 65 17.17 11.84 10.79
CA PRO A 65 17.00 12.18 9.38
C PRO A 65 17.67 11.18 8.42
N GLN A 66 18.84 10.65 8.80
CA GLN A 66 19.57 9.64 8.03
C GLN A 66 18.81 8.31 7.97
N MET A 67 18.25 7.86 9.11
CA MET A 67 17.39 6.67 9.14
C MET A 67 16.14 6.85 8.27
N VAL A 68 15.55 8.04 8.27
CA VAL A 68 14.39 8.35 7.41
C VAL A 68 14.79 8.29 5.93
N HIS A 69 15.91 8.89 5.53
CA HIS A 69 16.40 8.81 4.16
C HIS A 69 16.66 7.36 3.72
N GLU A 70 17.30 6.57 4.58
CA GLU A 70 17.61 5.17 4.31
C GLU A 70 16.33 4.34 4.19
N ALA A 71 15.39 4.51 5.11
CA ALA A 71 14.10 3.83 5.10
C ALA A 71 13.30 4.13 3.82
N VAL A 72 13.29 5.39 3.37
CA VAL A 72 12.66 5.78 2.11
C VAL A 72 13.34 5.08 0.94
N THR A 73 14.68 5.11 0.86
CA THR A 73 15.43 4.46 -0.22
C THR A 73 15.17 2.95 -0.27
N LEU A 74 15.30 2.25 0.86
CA LEU A 74 15.11 0.80 0.93
C LEU A 74 13.67 0.40 0.61
N THR A 75 12.69 1.08 1.21
CA THR A 75 11.28 0.71 1.04
C THR A 75 10.81 0.97 -0.37
N PHE A 76 10.94 2.22 -0.84
CA PHE A 76 10.38 2.60 -2.15
C PHE A 76 11.23 2.10 -3.31
N GLY A 77 12.52 1.81 -3.08
CA GLY A 77 13.39 1.18 -4.07
C GLY A 77 13.01 -0.27 -4.35
N ALA A 78 12.38 -0.95 -3.39
CA ALA A 78 11.88 -2.31 -3.55
C ALA A 78 10.50 -2.40 -4.22
N LEU A 79 9.74 -1.30 -4.29
CA LEU A 79 8.38 -1.26 -4.85
C LEU A 79 8.38 -0.93 -6.34
N THR A 80 9.15 -1.67 -7.13
CA THR A 80 9.19 -1.50 -8.60
C THR A 80 8.04 -2.26 -9.26
N HIS A 81 7.68 -1.87 -10.50
CA HIS A 81 6.65 -2.57 -11.26
C HIS A 81 7.00 -4.05 -11.45
N GLU A 82 8.27 -4.34 -11.77
CA GLU A 82 8.80 -5.70 -11.92
C GLU A 82 8.69 -6.48 -10.61
N ALA A 83 9.24 -5.96 -9.51
CA ALA A 83 9.27 -6.66 -8.22
C ALA A 83 7.85 -6.93 -7.66
N LEU A 84 6.94 -5.97 -7.78
CA LEU A 84 5.54 -6.13 -7.38
C LEU A 84 4.84 -7.17 -8.25
N GLY A 85 5.13 -7.17 -9.55
CA GLY A 85 4.62 -8.16 -10.46
C GLY A 85 5.09 -9.57 -10.13
N GLU A 86 6.40 -9.74 -9.96
CA GLU A 86 7.01 -11.02 -9.57
C GLU A 86 6.48 -11.51 -8.23
N LEU A 87 6.23 -10.61 -7.27
CA LEU A 87 5.59 -10.95 -6.01
C LEU A 87 4.21 -11.58 -6.26
N VAL A 88 3.35 -10.95 -7.06
CA VAL A 88 2.01 -11.50 -7.34
C VAL A 88 2.09 -12.82 -8.09
N ASP A 89 2.98 -12.95 -9.07
CA ASP A 89 3.16 -14.20 -9.81
C ASP A 89 3.69 -15.32 -8.91
N ARG A 90 4.59 -15.02 -7.97
CA ARG A 90 5.12 -16.00 -7.02
C ARG A 90 4.04 -16.50 -6.08
N GLU A 91 3.21 -15.60 -5.55
CA GLU A 91 2.16 -15.95 -4.59
C GLU A 91 0.95 -16.62 -5.24
N LEU A 92 0.62 -16.29 -6.49
CA LEU A 92 -0.60 -16.75 -7.18
C LEU A 92 -0.32 -17.61 -8.43
N ALA A 93 0.94 -17.96 -8.70
CA ALA A 93 1.45 -18.61 -9.91
C ALA A 93 1.30 -17.83 -11.23
N ASN A 94 0.27 -16.98 -11.37
CA ASN A 94 0.01 -16.14 -12.54
C ASN A 94 -0.92 -14.99 -12.15
N ARG A 95 -0.43 -13.75 -12.14
CA ARG A 95 -1.20 -12.56 -11.73
C ARG A 95 -2.51 -12.33 -12.50
N ARG A 96 -2.64 -12.85 -13.73
CA ARG A 96 -3.88 -12.74 -14.51
C ARG A 96 -5.07 -13.42 -13.85
N VAL A 97 -4.83 -14.34 -12.90
CA VAL A 97 -5.91 -14.96 -12.10
C VAL A 97 -6.71 -13.95 -11.30
N LEU A 98 -6.22 -12.73 -11.06
CA LEU A 98 -6.98 -11.67 -10.41
C LEU A 98 -7.92 -10.92 -11.39
N ASP A 99 -7.57 -10.92 -12.67
CA ASP A 99 -8.34 -10.29 -13.76
C ASP A 99 -9.39 -11.24 -14.35
N GLU A 100 -8.99 -12.49 -14.63
CA GLU A 100 -9.76 -13.42 -15.45
C GLU A 100 -9.60 -14.89 -15.00
N PHE A 101 -10.47 -15.75 -15.52
CA PHE A 101 -10.39 -17.19 -15.31
C PHE A 101 -9.21 -17.76 -16.11
N CYS A 102 -8.14 -18.16 -15.41
CA CYS A 102 -6.96 -18.78 -16.01
C CYS A 102 -6.98 -20.30 -15.81
N LEU A 103 -6.36 -21.05 -16.71
CA LEU A 103 -6.21 -22.49 -16.56
C LEU A 103 -5.30 -22.81 -15.36
N HIS A 104 -5.78 -23.64 -14.44
CA HIS A 104 -5.04 -24.16 -13.30
C HIS A 104 -5.27 -25.68 -13.22
N GLY A 105 -4.29 -26.46 -13.71
CA GLY A 105 -4.45 -27.89 -13.93
C GLY A 105 -5.47 -28.19 -15.03
N ARG A 106 -6.60 -28.80 -14.68
CA ARG A 106 -7.67 -29.20 -15.63
C ARG A 106 -8.88 -28.26 -15.64
N VAL A 107 -8.92 -27.29 -14.72
CA VAL A 107 -10.05 -26.37 -14.55
C VAL A 107 -9.59 -24.93 -14.71
N LYS A 108 -10.50 -24.03 -15.05
CA LYS A 108 -10.20 -22.59 -15.00
C LYS A 108 -10.57 -22.03 -13.63
N THR A 109 -9.66 -21.31 -13.00
CA THR A 109 -9.86 -20.66 -11.71
C THR A 109 -9.56 -19.17 -11.81
N ARG A 110 -10.19 -18.40 -10.92
CA ARG A 110 -9.95 -16.97 -10.74
C ARG A 110 -9.78 -16.71 -9.25
N ALA A 111 -8.76 -15.95 -8.87
CA ALA A 111 -8.56 -15.53 -7.51
C ALA A 111 -9.40 -14.28 -7.21
N THR A 112 -10.04 -14.27 -6.04
CA THR A 112 -10.76 -13.11 -5.53
C THR A 112 -10.22 -12.77 -4.15
N GLY A 113 -9.66 -11.57 -3.99
CA GLY A 113 -9.23 -11.11 -2.68
C GLY A 113 -10.40 -10.77 -1.75
N PRO A 114 -10.13 -10.60 -0.45
CA PRO A 114 -11.15 -10.23 0.53
C PRO A 114 -11.75 -8.86 0.21
N ARG A 115 -12.99 -8.63 0.65
CA ARG A 115 -13.67 -7.34 0.47
C ARG A 115 -12.92 -6.19 1.16
N ALA A 116 -12.41 -6.45 2.36
CA ALA A 116 -11.65 -5.48 3.14
C ALA A 116 -10.59 -6.14 4.01
N ILE A 117 -9.54 -5.39 4.32
CA ILE A 117 -8.47 -5.74 5.26
C ILE A 117 -8.33 -4.58 6.23
N THR A 118 -8.28 -4.88 7.53
CA THR A 118 -7.97 -3.90 8.57
C THR A 118 -6.54 -4.08 9.04
N HIS A 119 -5.73 -3.03 8.91
CA HIS A 119 -4.33 -3.00 9.32
C HIS A 119 -4.17 -2.30 10.66
N PHE A 120 -3.43 -2.91 11.58
CA PHE A 120 -2.99 -2.29 12.83
C PHE A 120 -1.49 -2.12 12.79
N LEU A 121 -1.02 -0.90 12.53
CA LEU A 121 0.40 -0.64 12.32
C LEU A 121 1.13 -0.42 13.66
N ALA A 122 2.31 -1.01 13.81
CA ALA A 122 3.11 -0.94 15.04
C ALA A 122 3.89 0.40 15.16
N GLY A 123 4.50 0.88 14.08
CA GLY A 123 5.23 2.16 14.02
C GLY A 123 6.57 2.20 14.78
N ASN A 124 7.14 1.04 15.12
CA ASN A 124 8.46 0.92 15.74
C ASN A 124 9.58 0.59 14.74
N VAL A 125 9.23 0.24 13.50
CA VAL A 125 10.16 -0.02 12.40
C VAL A 125 9.73 0.89 11.24
N PRO A 126 10.68 1.52 10.51
CA PRO A 126 10.34 2.39 9.38
C PRO A 126 9.68 1.62 8.24
N CYS A 127 8.48 2.07 7.84
CA CYS A 127 7.80 1.68 6.60
C CYS A 127 7.29 0.23 6.39
N PRO A 128 7.38 -0.79 7.31
CA PRO A 128 6.87 -2.13 6.98
C PRO A 128 5.35 -2.16 6.80
N GLY A 129 4.63 -1.20 7.40
CA GLY A 129 3.19 -1.02 7.20
C GLY A 129 2.81 -0.69 5.76
N ILE A 130 3.71 -0.05 5.00
CA ILE A 130 3.49 0.26 3.57
C ILE A 130 3.40 -1.03 2.77
N VAL A 131 4.28 -2.00 3.03
CA VAL A 131 4.26 -3.30 2.35
C VAL A 131 2.94 -4.02 2.58
N SER A 132 2.43 -4.03 3.82
CA SER A 132 1.13 -4.62 4.14
C SER A 132 -0.02 -3.97 3.36
N ILE A 133 -0.01 -2.63 3.25
CA ILE A 133 -1.00 -1.88 2.47
C ILE A 133 -0.89 -2.22 0.98
N CYS A 134 0.34 -2.26 0.43
CA CYS A 134 0.59 -2.65 -0.96
C CYS A 134 0.03 -4.04 -1.26
N CYS A 135 0.32 -5.05 -0.43
CA CYS A 135 -0.21 -6.40 -0.59
C CYS A 135 -1.74 -6.41 -0.61
N GLY A 136 -2.39 -5.67 0.30
CA GLY A 136 -3.85 -5.54 0.31
C GLY A 136 -4.41 -4.90 -0.96
N VAL A 137 -3.75 -3.87 -1.50
CA VAL A 137 -4.14 -3.22 -2.76
C VAL A 137 -3.93 -4.15 -3.96
N LEU A 138 -2.81 -4.87 -4.03
CA LEU A 138 -2.50 -5.84 -5.10
C LEU A 138 -3.58 -6.92 -5.23
N ILE A 139 -4.08 -7.44 -4.10
CA ILE A 139 -5.18 -8.41 -4.08
C ILE A 139 -6.56 -7.75 -4.09
N ARG A 140 -6.66 -6.47 -4.45
CA ARG A 140 -7.92 -5.76 -4.69
C ARG A 140 -8.81 -5.62 -3.45
N ALA A 141 -8.22 -5.54 -2.26
CA ALA A 141 -8.97 -5.33 -1.02
C ALA A 141 -9.13 -3.84 -0.69
N ALA A 142 -10.25 -3.49 -0.05
CA ALA A 142 -10.38 -2.20 0.63
C ALA A 142 -9.48 -2.19 1.87
N ASN A 143 -8.58 -1.21 2.01
CA ASN A 143 -7.63 -1.16 3.11
C ASN A 143 -8.09 -0.14 4.16
N LEU A 144 -8.45 -0.61 5.36
CA LEU A 144 -8.70 0.25 6.52
C LEU A 144 -7.48 0.24 7.42
N VAL A 145 -6.81 1.38 7.57
CA VAL A 145 -5.50 1.44 8.23
C VAL A 145 -5.61 2.22 9.54
N LYS A 146 -5.39 1.55 10.67
CA LYS A 146 -5.16 2.20 11.96
C LYS A 146 -3.67 2.48 12.12
N LEU A 147 -3.32 3.75 12.00
CA LEU A 147 -1.94 4.22 12.15
C LEU A 147 -1.43 4.02 13.58
N SER A 148 -0.13 3.83 13.71
CA SER A 148 0.54 3.89 15.01
C SER A 148 0.63 5.35 15.47
N SER A 149 0.49 5.59 16.77
CA SER A 149 0.84 6.89 17.35
C SER A 149 2.34 7.17 17.29
N ARG A 150 3.19 6.13 17.16
CA ARG A 150 4.65 6.25 17.02
C ARG A 150 5.10 6.57 15.60
N ASP A 151 4.33 6.13 14.61
CA ASP A 151 4.56 6.48 13.20
C ASP A 151 3.22 6.83 12.52
N PRO A 152 2.76 8.08 12.69
CA PRO A 152 1.61 8.58 11.97
C PRO A 152 1.99 9.12 10.58
N VAL A 153 3.27 9.12 10.21
CA VAL A 153 3.80 9.90 9.07
C VAL A 153 3.94 9.05 7.82
N PHE A 154 4.74 7.98 7.85
CA PHE A 154 5.08 7.25 6.62
C PHE A 154 3.84 6.66 5.92
N PRO A 155 2.93 5.94 6.61
CA PRO A 155 1.79 5.35 5.92
C PRO A 155 0.79 6.40 5.43
N ALA A 156 0.65 7.52 6.15
CA ALA A 156 -0.25 8.61 5.76
C ALA A 156 0.25 9.30 4.47
N LEU A 157 1.54 9.65 4.43
CA LEU A 157 2.16 10.24 3.24
C LEU A 157 2.15 9.26 2.06
N PHE A 158 2.38 7.96 2.29
CA PHE A 158 2.31 6.97 1.23
C PHE A 158 0.92 6.91 0.59
N VAL A 159 -0.14 6.83 1.41
CA VAL A 159 -1.53 6.83 0.92
C VAL A 159 -1.86 8.13 0.18
N GLU A 160 -1.33 9.27 0.63
CA GLU A 160 -1.48 10.53 -0.09
C GLU A 160 -0.79 10.51 -1.46
N SER A 161 0.37 9.86 -1.58
CA SER A 161 1.15 9.77 -2.81
C SER A 161 0.56 8.83 -3.88
N LEU A 162 -0.40 7.97 -3.51
CA LEU A 162 -1.14 7.09 -4.41
C LEU A 162 -2.24 7.81 -5.22
N ARG A 163 -2.46 9.11 -4.97
CA ARG A 163 -3.45 9.93 -5.68
C ARG A 163 -2.97 10.38 -7.06
#